data_AF-A0A2V8Y2J6-F1
#
_entry.id   AF-A0A2V8Y2J6-F1
#
_cell.length_a   1.000
_cell.length_b   1.000
_cell.length_c   1.000
_cell.angle_alpha   90.00
_cell.angle_beta   90.00
_cell.angle_gamma   90.00
#
_symmetry.space_group_name_H-M   'P 1'
#
loop_
_entity.id
_entity.type
_entity.pdbx_description
1 polymer ?
#
loop_
_entity_poly.entity_id
_entity_poly.type
_entity_poly.pdbx_seq_one_letter_code
_entity_poly.pdbx_strand_id
1 'polypeptide(L)'
;MASGLLKELGIDTQNFYQYYDRKLFESMHLKSATFFDRETFGQDLLWPHVIVGYDETYSGGKALTPEALAQMPIAETARKDILRLQTESVDYFPELDANETRAKLIKSSYKDFLLQYAKVHPDVVKVFQSSTHDLYCVGIDAVSALACRGVTQGLTG
;
A
#
# COMPACT_ATOMS: atom_id res chain seq x y z
N MET A 1 22.10 -15.41 13.93
CA MET A 1 23.40 -15.94 13.49
C MET A 1 23.54 -15.73 11.99
N ALA A 2 23.98 -14.54 11.58
CA ALA A 2 24.23 -14.18 10.17
C ALA A 2 25.37 -13.15 10.06
N SER A 3 25.52 -12.29 11.08
CA SER A 3 26.58 -11.29 11.20
C SER A 3 28.01 -11.84 11.32
N GLY A 4 28.18 -13.08 11.81
CA GLY A 4 29.50 -13.73 11.91
C GLY A 4 30.08 -14.12 10.54
N LEU A 5 29.26 -14.75 9.70
CA LEU A 5 29.64 -15.19 8.36
C LEU A 5 29.99 -14.01 7.44
N LEU A 6 29.24 -12.91 7.53
CA LEU A 6 29.50 -11.70 6.75
C LEU A 6 30.86 -11.08 7.11
N LYS A 7 31.22 -11.05 8.40
CA LYS A 7 32.55 -10.60 8.85
C LYS A 7 33.67 -11.51 8.38
N GLU A 8 33.46 -12.84 8.42
CA GLU A 8 34.43 -13.81 7.90
C GLU A 8 34.64 -13.67 6.38
N LEU A 9 33.61 -13.27 5.64
CA LEU A 9 33.70 -12.93 4.21
C LEU A 9 34.25 -11.51 3.94
N GLY A 10 34.65 -10.77 4.98
CA GLY A 10 35.18 -9.40 4.86
C GLY A 10 34.13 -8.34 4.53
N ILE A 11 32.84 -8.66 4.63
CA ILE A 11 31.73 -7.74 4.39
C ILE A 11 31.47 -6.95 5.67
N ASP A 12 31.95 -5.70 5.68
CA ASP A 12 31.63 -4.76 6.75
C ASP A 12 30.29 -4.06 6.48
N THR A 13 29.25 -4.53 7.17
CA THR A 13 27.89 -3.97 7.08
C THR A 13 27.78 -2.57 7.70
N GLN A 14 28.74 -2.12 8.51
CA GLN A 14 28.72 -0.77 9.09
C GLN A 14 29.07 0.30 8.06
N ASN A 15 29.94 -0.01 7.10
CA ASN A 15 30.29 0.92 6.01
C ASN A 15 29.08 1.29 5.15
N PHE A 16 28.10 0.39 5.02
CA PHE A 16 26.84 0.70 4.34
C PHE A 16 26.17 1.96 4.92
N TYR A 17 26.16 2.12 6.24
CA TYR A 17 25.57 3.29 6.89
C TYR A 17 26.41 4.57 6.79
N GLN A 18 27.68 4.47 6.36
CA GLN A 18 28.51 5.63 6.05
C GLN A 18 28.25 6.17 4.64
N TYR A 19 27.93 5.28 3.68
CA TYR A 19 27.65 5.66 2.29
C TYR A 19 26.16 5.87 1.99
N TYR A 20 25.27 5.32 2.83
CA TYR A 20 23.84 5.47 2.68
C TYR A 20 23.34 6.73 3.41
N ASP A 21 23.17 7.81 2.65
CA ASP A 21 22.59 9.06 3.17
C ASP A 21 21.08 8.92 3.36
N ARG A 22 20.69 8.60 4.59
CA ARG A 22 19.28 8.51 5.01
C ARG A 22 18.52 9.84 4.96
N LYS A 23 19.24 10.97 4.91
CA LYS A 23 18.66 12.32 4.91
C LYS A 23 18.66 12.96 3.52
N LEU A 24 19.12 12.26 2.49
CA LEU A 24 19.25 12.80 1.13
C LEU A 24 17.94 13.44 0.64
N PHE A 25 16.82 12.71 0.68
CA PHE A 25 15.52 13.24 0.22
C PHE A 25 15.02 14.42 1.05
N GLU A 26 15.20 14.37 2.38
CA GLU A 26 14.87 15.48 3.29
C GLU A 26 15.70 16.72 2.99
N SER A 27 17.01 16.55 2.75
CA SER A 27 17.96 17.62 2.44
C SER A 27 17.66 18.33 1.12
N MET A 28 17.02 17.62 0.18
CA MET A 28 16.55 18.16 -1.10
C MET A 28 15.10 18.65 -1.04
N HIS A 29 14.47 18.64 0.14
CA HIS A 29 13.06 19.01 0.35
C HIS A 29 12.05 18.22 -0.51
N LEU A 30 12.41 16.98 -0.90
CA LEU A 30 11.56 16.10 -1.70
C LEU A 30 10.49 15.44 -0.82
N LYS A 31 9.31 15.23 -1.39
CA LYS A 31 8.14 14.65 -0.71
C LYS A 31 7.52 13.54 -1.54
N SER A 32 6.91 12.57 -0.87
CA SER A 32 6.12 11.52 -1.51
C SER A 32 4.77 12.06 -2.01
N ALA A 33 4.33 11.55 -3.15
CA ALA A 33 3.06 11.90 -3.78
C ALA A 33 2.56 10.72 -4.63
N THR A 34 1.25 10.68 -4.87
CA THR A 34 0.62 9.72 -5.79
C THR A 34 0.40 10.42 -7.12
N PHE A 35 0.87 9.83 -8.21
CA PHE A 35 0.66 10.35 -9.56
C PHE A 35 -0.49 9.60 -10.24
N PHE A 36 -1.43 10.35 -10.80
CA PHE A 36 -2.51 9.85 -11.65
C PHE A 36 -2.20 10.23 -13.08
N ASP A 37 -2.05 9.26 -13.96
CA ASP A 37 -1.83 9.44 -15.39
C ASP A 37 -3.14 9.71 -16.15
N ARG A 38 -3.05 10.47 -17.24
CA ARG A 38 -4.20 10.76 -18.11
C ARG A 38 -4.81 9.50 -18.72
N GLU A 39 -4.01 8.50 -19.09
CA GLU A 39 -4.46 7.30 -19.80
C GLU A 39 -5.43 6.47 -18.96
N THR A 40 -5.20 6.40 -17.65
CA THR A 40 -5.99 5.60 -16.71
C THR A 40 -7.07 6.41 -16.01
N PHE A 41 -6.77 7.68 -15.67
CA PHE A 41 -7.60 8.51 -14.80
C PHE A 41 -8.19 9.75 -15.50
N GLY A 42 -7.89 9.97 -16.78
CA GLY A 42 -8.45 11.06 -17.59
C GLY A 42 -7.74 12.41 -17.42
N GLN A 43 -6.87 12.57 -16.43
CA GLN A 43 -6.02 13.76 -16.27
C GLN A 43 -4.70 13.43 -15.57
N ASP A 44 -3.65 14.18 -15.92
CA ASP A 44 -2.39 14.15 -15.19
C ASP A 44 -2.56 14.94 -13.88
N LEU A 45 -2.44 14.25 -12.75
CA LEU A 45 -2.51 14.87 -11.43
C LEU A 45 -1.41 14.32 -10.53
N LEU A 46 -0.54 15.20 -10.05
CA LEU A 46 0.35 14.90 -8.93
C LEU A 46 -0.36 15.26 -7.63
N TRP A 47 -0.86 14.26 -6.92
CA TRP A 47 -1.59 14.43 -5.68
C TRP A 47 -0.63 14.29 -4.48
N PRO A 48 -0.48 15.32 -3.63
CA PRO A 48 0.59 15.41 -2.62
C PRO A 48 0.31 14.57 -1.36
N HIS A 49 -0.19 13.36 -1.53
CA HIS A 49 -0.53 12.38 -0.51
C HIS A 49 -0.18 10.97 -1.01
N VAL A 50 -0.05 10.02 -0.08
CA VAL A 50 0.25 8.62 -0.38
C VAL A 50 -0.95 7.78 0.04
N ILE A 51 -1.50 7.01 -0.90
CA ILE A 51 -2.66 6.12 -0.66
C ILE A 51 -2.20 4.78 -0.08
N VAL A 52 -1.06 4.29 -0.55
CA VAL A 52 -0.53 2.97 -0.20
C VAL A 52 0.89 3.11 0.28
N GLY A 53 1.13 2.72 1.51
CA GLY A 53 2.44 2.62 2.11
C GLY A 53 2.40 1.54 3.18
N TYR A 54 3.46 0.73 3.26
CA TYR A 54 3.60 -0.29 4.30
C TYR A 54 3.85 0.31 5.71
N ASP A 55 4.05 1.63 5.79
CA ASP A 55 4.36 2.37 7.01
C ASP A 55 3.82 3.83 6.91
N GLU A 56 3.33 4.36 8.02
CA GLU A 56 2.90 5.75 8.23
C GLU A 56 4.02 6.77 7.92
N THR A 57 5.28 6.35 7.98
CA THR A 57 6.42 7.20 7.60
C THR A 57 6.40 7.61 6.13
N TYR A 58 5.87 6.76 5.23
CA TYR A 58 5.81 7.05 3.79
C TYR A 58 4.72 8.07 3.43
N SER A 59 3.65 8.17 4.22
CA SER A 59 2.60 9.17 4.02
C SER A 59 3.00 10.57 4.50
N GLY A 60 4.20 10.70 5.10
CA GLY A 60 4.68 11.96 5.67
C GLY A 60 3.79 12.48 6.79
N GLY A 61 3.08 11.57 7.49
CA GLY A 61 2.14 11.91 8.56
C GLY A 61 0.86 12.61 8.08
N LYS A 62 0.57 12.63 6.77
CA LYS A 62 -0.67 13.22 6.25
C LYS A 62 -1.82 12.23 6.38
N ALA A 63 -2.79 12.56 7.22
CA ALA A 63 -4.05 11.84 7.29
C ALA A 63 -4.82 11.91 5.96
N LEU A 64 -5.46 10.81 5.59
CA LEU A 64 -6.42 10.75 4.50
C LEU A 64 -7.74 11.36 4.96
N THR A 65 -8.06 12.55 4.49
CA THR A 65 -9.32 13.23 4.78
C THR A 65 -10.25 13.22 3.54
N PRO A 66 -11.57 13.36 3.73
CA PRO A 66 -12.51 13.50 2.62
C PRO A 66 -12.12 14.63 1.63
N GLU A 67 -11.62 15.76 2.16
CA GLU A 67 -11.21 16.92 1.36
C GLU A 67 -9.97 16.62 0.53
N ALA A 68 -9.02 15.86 1.07
CA ALA A 68 -7.85 15.41 0.32
C ALA A 68 -8.27 14.47 -0.82
N LEU A 69 -9.12 13.48 -0.51
CA LEU A 69 -9.62 12.51 -1.48
C LEU A 69 -10.48 13.17 -2.57
N ALA A 70 -11.17 14.28 -2.27
CA ALA A 70 -11.99 15.01 -3.23
C ALA A 70 -11.22 15.49 -4.48
N GLN A 71 -9.89 15.63 -4.39
CA GLN A 71 -9.04 16.01 -5.52
C GLN A 71 -8.73 14.85 -6.47
N MET A 72 -8.96 13.60 -6.06
CA MET A 72 -8.64 12.44 -6.89
C MET A 72 -9.56 12.35 -8.12
N PRO A 73 -9.00 12.09 -9.32
CA PRO A 73 -9.76 11.97 -10.56
C PRO A 73 -10.41 10.58 -10.71
N ILE A 74 -11.24 10.21 -9.73
CA ILE A 74 -11.97 8.94 -9.69
C ILE A 74 -13.43 9.16 -9.23
N ALA A 75 -14.27 8.14 -9.38
CA ALA A 75 -15.65 8.19 -8.91
C ALA A 75 -15.76 8.62 -7.43
N GLU A 76 -16.83 9.36 -7.08
CA GLU A 76 -17.11 9.76 -5.70
C GLU A 76 -17.27 8.54 -4.77
N THR A 77 -17.93 7.50 -5.26
CA THR A 77 -18.08 6.21 -4.55
C THR A 77 -16.73 5.58 -4.25
N ALA A 78 -15.80 5.60 -5.21
CA ALA A 78 -14.44 5.08 -5.03
C ALA A 78 -13.66 5.86 -3.96
N ARG A 79 -13.81 7.19 -3.90
CA ARG A 79 -13.19 8.01 -2.85
C ARG A 79 -13.71 7.62 -1.46
N LYS A 80 -15.01 7.38 -1.32
CA LYS A 80 -15.61 6.90 -0.07
C LYS A 80 -15.13 5.51 0.31
N ASP A 81 -15.01 4.60 -0.64
CA ASP A 81 -14.47 3.26 -0.41
C ASP A 81 -13.01 3.29 0.04
N ILE A 82 -12.18 4.16 -0.55
CA ILE A 82 -10.79 4.34 -0.12
C ILE A 82 -10.73 4.85 1.32
N LEU A 83 -11.55 5.84 1.66
CA LEU A 83 -11.62 6.35 3.04
C LEU A 83 -11.98 5.22 4.00
N ARG A 84 -13.06 4.47 3.70
CA ARG A 84 -13.51 3.32 4.50
C ARG A 84 -12.41 2.28 4.71
N LEU A 85 -11.69 1.88 3.66
CA LEU A 85 -10.59 0.91 3.76
C LEU A 85 -9.45 1.37 4.68
N GLN A 86 -9.25 2.68 4.80
CA GLN A 86 -8.13 3.29 5.52
C GLN A 86 -8.50 3.70 6.96
N THR A 87 -9.77 3.97 7.24
CA THR A 87 -10.21 4.48 8.55
C THR A 87 -11.08 3.52 9.34
N GLU A 88 -11.74 2.56 8.69
CA GLU A 88 -12.64 1.63 9.37
C GLU A 88 -11.99 0.27 9.58
N SER A 89 -12.22 -0.30 10.77
CA SER A 89 -11.92 -1.70 11.06
C SER A 89 -13.17 -2.54 10.81
N VAL A 90 -13.22 -3.17 9.64
CA VAL A 90 -14.34 -4.02 9.21
C VAL A 90 -13.86 -5.46 9.16
N ASP A 91 -14.59 -6.35 9.82
CA ASP A 91 -14.42 -7.79 9.67
C ASP A 91 -15.14 -8.26 8.41
N TYR A 92 -14.36 -8.62 7.38
CA TYR A 92 -14.88 -9.10 6.10
C TYR A 92 -15.21 -10.60 6.10
N PHE A 93 -14.84 -11.34 7.16
CA PHE A 93 -15.03 -12.78 7.29
C PHE A 93 -15.54 -13.19 8.67
N PRO A 94 -16.68 -12.63 9.15
CA PRO A 94 -17.17 -12.87 10.51
C PRO A 94 -17.57 -14.32 10.81
N GLU A 95 -17.76 -15.13 9.77
CA GLU A 95 -18.12 -16.55 9.88
C GLU A 95 -16.90 -17.49 9.90
N LEU A 96 -15.69 -16.98 9.64
CA LEU A 96 -14.47 -17.78 9.55
C LEU A 96 -13.60 -17.59 10.79
N ASP A 97 -12.93 -18.65 11.22
CA ASP A 97 -11.88 -18.50 12.22
C ASP A 97 -10.60 -17.88 11.62
N ALA A 98 -9.60 -17.59 12.46
CA ALA A 98 -8.35 -16.95 12.03
C ALA A 98 -7.56 -17.81 11.02
N ASN A 99 -7.56 -19.14 11.16
CA ASN A 99 -6.84 -20.04 10.26
C ASN A 99 -7.57 -20.15 8.91
N GLU A 100 -8.90 -20.24 8.94
CA GLU A 100 -9.74 -20.26 7.75
C GLU A 100 -9.65 -18.94 6.98
N THR A 101 -9.71 -17.80 7.68
CA THR A 101 -9.51 -16.47 7.11
C THR A 101 -8.14 -16.36 6.45
N ARG A 102 -7.09 -16.78 7.15
CA ARG A 102 -5.73 -16.78 6.58
C ARG A 102 -5.63 -17.68 5.34
N ALA A 103 -6.18 -18.88 5.39
CA ALA A 103 -6.18 -19.81 4.26
C ALA A 103 -6.94 -19.25 3.05
N LYS A 104 -8.03 -18.50 3.29
CA LYS A 104 -8.78 -17.79 2.27
C LYS A 104 -7.96 -16.66 1.65
N LEU A 105 -7.37 -15.79 2.47
CA LEU A 105 -6.59 -14.63 2.04
C LEU A 105 -5.32 -15.01 1.27
N ILE A 106 -4.72 -16.16 1.55
CA ILE A 106 -3.56 -16.67 0.79
C ILE A 106 -3.96 -17.06 -0.64
N LYS A 107 -5.17 -17.60 -0.81
CA LYS A 107 -5.65 -18.15 -2.09
C LYS A 107 -6.35 -17.12 -2.99
N SER A 108 -6.64 -15.94 -2.45
CA SER A 108 -7.30 -14.86 -3.19
C SER A 108 -6.29 -13.74 -3.47
N SER A 109 -6.33 -13.18 -4.68
CA SER A 109 -5.57 -11.96 -4.98
C SER A 109 -6.11 -10.78 -4.16
N TYR A 110 -5.29 -9.76 -3.91
CA TYR A 110 -5.78 -8.56 -3.25
C TYR A 110 -6.84 -7.84 -4.08
N LYS A 111 -6.73 -7.88 -5.42
CA LYS A 111 -7.80 -7.43 -6.33
C LYS A 111 -9.12 -8.16 -6.11
N ASP A 112 -9.10 -9.50 -6.04
CA ASP A 112 -10.30 -10.29 -5.79
C ASP A 112 -10.89 -9.96 -4.42
N PHE A 113 -10.03 -9.76 -3.42
CA PHE A 113 -10.49 -9.36 -2.10
C PHE A 113 -11.25 -8.03 -2.14
N LEU A 114 -10.68 -7.01 -2.80
CA LEU A 114 -11.30 -5.70 -2.95
C LEU A 114 -12.67 -5.78 -3.62
N LEU A 115 -12.79 -6.55 -4.71
CA LEU A 115 -14.02 -6.64 -5.48
C LEU A 115 -15.08 -7.55 -4.84
N GLN A 116 -14.69 -8.71 -4.34
CA GLN A 116 -15.64 -9.75 -3.91
C GLN A 116 -16.06 -9.61 -2.44
N TYR A 117 -15.13 -9.21 -1.56
CA TYR A 117 -15.38 -9.13 -0.12
C TYR A 117 -15.54 -7.68 0.34
N ALA A 118 -14.60 -6.80 0.02
CA ALA A 118 -14.69 -5.39 0.39
C ALA A 118 -15.70 -4.60 -0.46
N LYS A 119 -16.14 -5.17 -1.60
CA LYS A 119 -17.15 -4.64 -2.52
C LYS A 119 -16.91 -3.19 -2.93
N VAL A 120 -15.66 -2.85 -3.19
CA VAL A 120 -15.29 -1.49 -3.56
C VAL A 120 -15.58 -1.19 -5.02
N HIS A 121 -15.72 0.09 -5.34
CA HIS A 121 -15.80 0.54 -6.72
C HIS A 121 -14.54 0.15 -7.54
N PRO A 122 -14.67 -0.24 -8.82
CA PRO A 122 -13.52 -0.67 -9.65
C PRO A 122 -12.39 0.36 -9.78
N ASP A 123 -12.67 1.66 -9.65
CA ASP A 123 -11.61 2.68 -9.64
C ASP A 123 -10.65 2.53 -8.46
N VAL A 124 -11.10 1.97 -7.33
CA VAL A 124 -10.22 1.64 -6.20
C VAL A 124 -9.19 0.60 -6.64
N VAL A 125 -9.60 -0.41 -7.41
CA VAL A 125 -8.66 -1.40 -7.94
C VAL A 125 -7.62 -0.73 -8.85
N LYS A 126 -8.01 0.23 -9.69
CA LYS A 126 -7.05 0.99 -10.53
C LYS A 126 -6.02 1.73 -9.69
N VAL A 127 -6.47 2.39 -8.62
CA VAL A 127 -5.59 3.13 -7.70
C VAL A 127 -4.59 2.21 -7.02
N PHE A 128 -5.01 1.02 -6.58
CA PHE A 128 -4.15 0.07 -5.89
C PHE A 128 -3.39 -0.85 -6.84
N GLN A 129 -3.65 -0.81 -8.15
CA GLN A 129 -3.08 -1.75 -9.12
C GLN A 129 -1.55 -1.79 -9.08
N SER A 130 -0.92 -0.62 -8.93
CA SER A 130 0.52 -0.46 -8.94
C SER A 130 1.18 -0.58 -7.56
N SER A 131 0.41 -0.73 -6.49
CA SER A 131 0.92 -0.54 -5.12
C SER A 131 1.90 -1.60 -4.63
N THR A 132 1.93 -2.77 -5.27
CA THR A 132 2.81 -3.89 -4.93
C THR A 132 4.04 -4.00 -5.83
N HIS A 133 4.24 -3.07 -6.77
CA HIS A 133 5.32 -3.17 -7.75
C HIS A 133 6.70 -2.99 -7.12
N ASP A 134 6.82 -2.18 -6.07
CA ASP A 134 8.06 -1.93 -5.35
C ASP A 134 8.61 -3.20 -4.69
N LEU A 135 7.73 -4.02 -4.10
CA LEU A 135 8.11 -5.22 -3.34
C LEU A 135 8.04 -6.50 -4.17
N TYR A 136 7.04 -6.63 -5.05
CA TYR A 136 6.74 -7.86 -5.79
C TYR A 136 6.93 -7.74 -7.30
N CYS A 137 7.19 -6.55 -7.84
CA CYS A 137 7.31 -6.28 -9.28
C CYS A 137 6.06 -6.61 -10.12
N VAL A 138 4.92 -6.88 -9.46
CA VAL A 138 3.64 -7.22 -10.08
C VAL A 138 2.50 -6.51 -9.38
N GLY A 139 1.35 -6.41 -10.05
CA GLY A 139 0.16 -5.79 -9.49
C GLY A 139 -0.61 -6.68 -8.51
N ILE A 140 -1.62 -6.07 -7.88
CA ILE A 140 -2.42 -6.68 -6.81
C ILE A 140 -3.31 -7.86 -7.25
N ASP A 141 -3.41 -8.07 -8.55
CA ASP A 141 -4.04 -9.24 -9.18
C ASP A 141 -3.17 -10.49 -9.10
N ALA A 142 -1.85 -10.34 -8.93
CA ALA A 142 -0.90 -11.44 -8.79
C ALA A 142 -0.34 -11.61 -7.36
N VAL A 143 -0.72 -10.72 -6.43
CA VAL A 143 -0.29 -10.76 -5.02
C VAL A 143 -1.46 -11.18 -4.14
N SER A 144 -1.21 -12.09 -3.20
CA SER A 144 -2.25 -12.56 -2.28
C SER A 144 -2.76 -11.45 -1.37
N ALA A 145 -4.05 -11.49 -1.02
CA ALA A 145 -4.64 -10.53 -0.10
C ALA A 145 -3.96 -10.55 1.27
N LEU A 146 -3.43 -11.71 1.70
CA LEU A 146 -2.65 -11.83 2.93
C LEU A 146 -1.35 -11.02 2.87
N ALA A 147 -0.63 -11.04 1.75
CA ALA A 147 0.61 -10.29 1.58
C ALA A 147 0.37 -8.77 1.61
N CYS A 148 -0.85 -8.33 1.27
CA CYS A 148 -1.29 -6.94 1.33
C CYS A 148 -1.98 -6.56 2.65
N ARG A 149 -1.90 -7.37 3.72
CA ARG A 149 -2.63 -7.09 4.99
C ARG A 149 -2.32 -5.73 5.60
N GLY A 150 -1.11 -5.20 5.41
CA GLY A 150 -0.71 -3.89 5.92
C GLY A 150 -1.26 -2.70 5.13
N VAL A 151 -1.88 -2.95 3.97
CA VAL A 151 -2.40 -1.92 3.06
C VAL A 151 -3.84 -1.50 3.42
N THR A 152 -4.53 -2.28 4.25
CA THR A 152 -5.92 -2.04 4.68
C THR A 152 -6.05 -2.32 6.16
N GLN A 153 -6.58 -1.37 6.94
CA GLN A 153 -6.66 -1.52 8.39
C GLN A 153 -7.50 -2.75 8.84
N GLY A 154 -8.50 -3.13 8.03
CA GLY A 154 -9.39 -4.28 8.29
C GLY A 154 -8.82 -5.69 8.02
N LEU A 155 -7.58 -5.85 7.54
CA LEU A 155 -6.97 -7.19 7.30
C LEU A 155 -6.13 -7.69 8.48
N THR A 156 -6.39 -7.20 9.69
CA THR A 156 -5.54 -7.42 10.88
C THR A 156 -5.85 -8.69 11.69
N GLY A 157 -6.75 -9.57 11.22
CA GLY A 157 -7.02 -10.90 11.81
C GLY A 157 -5.83 -11.85 11.84
#